data_AF-A0A2V5YU03-F1
#
_entry.id   AF-A0A2V5YU03-F1
#
_cell.length_a   1.000
_cell.length_b   1.000
_cell.length_c   1.000
_cell.angle_alpha   90.00
_cell.angle_beta   90.00
_cell.angle_gamma   90.00
#
_symmetry.space_group_name_H-M   'P 1'
#
loop_
_entity.id
_entity.type
_entity.pdbx_description
1 polymer ?
#
loop_
_entity_poly.entity_id
_entity_poly.type
_entity_poly.pdbx_seq_one_letter_code
_entity_poly.pdbx_strand_id
1 'polypeptide(L)'
;MLSNTEIAELLARQAERESGILSRAFRRAARSAFLWPEEAAQVAAQNRSLTELRAIGPFIEKQIRRWLDKPPHVSKRTPPIRSDFISLADARRLLAIKPAWLTRLRGDLQMHTRWSDGSGTIAEMADAATERSYEYIAITDHSQGLKIAGGINERALKRQGNEILKLNGLLRRSGKSLVVLRSIEMNLNRRGEGDMSPQSLSALGCGIGIVSLFFADS
;
A
#
# COMPACT_ATOMS: atom_id res chain seq x y z
N MET A 1 -13.53 17.03 16.00
CA MET A 1 -12.67 17.48 14.88
C MET A 1 -12.64 16.34 13.87
N LEU A 2 -12.82 16.60 12.58
CA LEU A 2 -12.91 15.54 11.58
C LEU A 2 -11.56 14.81 11.44
N SER A 3 -11.56 13.48 11.47
CA SER A 3 -10.40 12.66 11.16
C SER A 3 -10.17 12.56 9.65
N ASN A 4 -8.97 12.14 9.26
CA ASN A 4 -8.63 11.85 7.86
C ASN A 4 -9.53 10.77 7.27
N THR A 5 -9.96 9.76 8.04
CA THR A 5 -10.92 8.74 7.58
C THR A 5 -12.30 9.35 7.31
N GLU A 6 -12.77 10.26 8.16
CA GLU A 6 -14.04 10.97 7.93
C GLU A 6 -13.94 11.91 6.71
N ILE A 7 -12.83 12.63 6.56
CA ILE A 7 -12.56 13.46 5.38
C ILE A 7 -12.48 12.60 4.12
N ALA A 8 -11.85 11.43 4.17
CA ALA A 8 -11.78 10.49 3.05
C ALA A 8 -13.18 10.10 2.56
N GLU A 9 -14.10 9.79 3.48
CA GLU A 9 -15.48 9.44 3.15
C GLU A 9 -16.26 10.64 2.60
N LEU A 10 -16.06 11.85 3.13
CA LEU A 10 -16.67 13.07 2.58
C LEU A 10 -16.18 13.34 1.15
N LEU A 11 -14.88 13.18 0.89
CA LEU A 11 -14.30 13.31 -0.45
C LEU A 11 -14.85 12.21 -1.39
N ALA A 12 -14.98 10.97 -0.93
CA ALA A 12 -15.53 9.88 -1.72
C ALA A 12 -16.99 10.15 -2.12
N ARG A 13 -17.81 10.62 -1.17
CA ARG A 13 -19.21 11.01 -1.43
C ARG A 13 -19.31 12.23 -2.35
N GLN A 14 -18.41 13.20 -2.22
CA GLN A 14 -18.36 14.32 -3.15
C GLN A 14 -18.04 13.80 -4.55
N ALA A 15 -17.09 12.88 -4.68
CA ALA A 15 -16.74 12.31 -5.98
C ALA A 15 -17.90 11.58 -6.68
N GLU A 16 -18.80 10.96 -5.92
CA GLU A 16 -20.02 10.30 -6.41
C GLU A 16 -21.06 11.30 -6.94
N ARG A 17 -21.02 12.55 -6.47
CA ARG A 17 -21.93 13.63 -6.91
C ARG A 17 -21.37 14.43 -8.09
N GLU A 18 -20.09 14.28 -8.38
CA GLU A 18 -19.38 15.00 -9.45
C GLU A 18 -19.20 14.11 -10.69
N SER A 19 -18.90 14.73 -11.83
CA SER A 19 -18.59 14.04 -13.08
C SER A 19 -17.21 14.44 -13.63
N GLY A 20 -16.70 13.65 -14.57
CA GLY A 20 -15.46 13.95 -15.30
C GLY A 20 -14.22 14.17 -14.43
N ILE A 21 -13.50 15.26 -14.68
CA ILE A 21 -12.22 15.57 -14.03
C ILE A 21 -12.39 15.77 -12.51
N LEU A 22 -13.47 16.42 -12.08
CA LEU A 22 -13.74 16.70 -10.67
C LEU A 22 -13.97 15.40 -9.88
N SER A 23 -14.79 14.49 -10.42
CA SER A 23 -14.98 13.17 -9.81
C SER A 23 -13.64 12.44 -9.61
N ARG A 24 -12.76 12.45 -10.62
CA ARG A 24 -11.42 11.83 -10.52
C ARG A 24 -10.54 12.50 -9.47
N ALA A 25 -10.56 13.84 -9.40
CA ALA A 25 -9.79 14.60 -8.42
C ALA A 25 -10.23 14.27 -6.99
N PHE A 26 -11.55 14.27 -6.71
CA PHE A 26 -12.08 13.90 -5.40
C PHE A 26 -11.79 12.44 -5.04
N ARG A 27 -11.90 11.48 -5.97
CA ARG A 27 -11.50 10.07 -5.71
C ARG A 27 -10.02 9.96 -5.36
N ARG A 28 -9.16 10.69 -6.06
CA ARG A 28 -7.71 10.69 -5.78
C ARG A 28 -7.40 11.29 -4.41
N ALA A 29 -8.05 12.39 -4.06
CA ALA A 29 -7.93 13.00 -2.74
C ALA A 29 -8.45 12.07 -1.63
N ALA A 30 -9.62 11.44 -1.82
CA ALA A 30 -10.19 10.48 -0.88
C ALA A 30 -9.23 9.30 -0.60
N ARG A 31 -8.64 8.71 -1.64
CA ARG A 31 -7.64 7.64 -1.48
C ARG A 31 -6.37 8.13 -0.78
N SER A 32 -5.93 9.35 -1.10
CA SER A 32 -4.71 9.93 -0.50
C SER A 32 -4.90 10.30 0.97
N ALA A 33 -6.14 10.62 1.38
CA ALA A 33 -6.45 11.00 2.77
C ALA A 33 -6.07 9.92 3.79
N PHE A 34 -6.23 8.65 3.45
CA PHE A 34 -5.78 7.53 4.28
C PHE A 34 -4.26 7.49 4.49
N LEU A 35 -3.48 8.12 3.60
CA LEU A 35 -2.02 8.09 3.62
C LEU A 35 -1.41 9.43 4.03
N TRP A 36 -2.21 10.42 4.43
CA TRP A 36 -1.66 11.68 4.91
C TRP A 36 -0.93 11.48 6.25
N PRO A 37 0.27 12.07 6.40
CA PRO A 37 1.12 11.84 7.56
C PRO A 37 0.60 12.50 8.85
N GLU A 38 -0.24 13.52 8.71
CA GLU A 38 -0.85 14.33 9.76
C GLU A 38 -2.36 14.46 9.50
N GLU A 39 -3.14 14.74 10.54
CA GLU A 39 -4.56 15.06 10.37
C GLU A 39 -4.71 16.37 9.61
N ALA A 40 -5.56 16.42 8.58
CA ALA A 40 -5.81 17.67 7.85
C ALA A 40 -6.30 18.79 8.78
N ALA A 41 -7.02 18.43 9.84
CA ALA A 41 -7.47 19.38 10.85
C ALA A 41 -6.31 19.96 11.69
N GLN A 42 -5.24 19.20 11.94
CA GLN A 42 -4.03 19.68 12.61
C GLN A 42 -3.24 20.64 11.72
N VAL A 43 -3.07 20.27 10.45
CA VAL A 43 -2.43 21.15 9.44
C VAL A 43 -3.18 22.49 9.36
N ALA A 44 -4.52 22.44 9.28
CA ALA A 44 -5.34 23.64 9.25
C ALA A 44 -5.22 24.49 10.54
N ALA A 45 -5.20 23.85 11.71
CA ALA A 45 -5.05 24.54 13.00
C ALA A 45 -3.70 25.24 13.17
N GLN A 46 -2.66 24.76 12.48
CA GLN A 46 -1.34 25.41 12.41
C GLN A 46 -1.28 26.53 11.36
N ASN A 47 -2.40 26.93 10.76
CA ASN A 47 -2.49 27.88 9.64
C ASN A 47 -1.65 27.50 8.41
N ARG A 48 -1.30 26.21 8.27
CA ARG A 48 -0.61 25.66 7.11
C ARG A 48 -1.58 25.38 5.97
N SER A 49 -1.08 25.33 4.73
CA SER A 49 -1.92 25.04 3.56
C SER A 49 -2.21 23.55 3.47
N LEU A 50 -3.46 23.19 3.18
CA LEU A 50 -3.78 21.78 2.94
C LEU A 50 -3.23 21.27 1.60
N THR A 51 -2.76 22.16 0.71
CA THR A 51 -2.04 21.74 -0.52
C THR A 51 -0.71 21.05 -0.25
N GLU A 52 -0.18 21.14 0.98
CA GLU A 52 0.96 20.33 1.43
C GLU A 52 0.62 18.83 1.47
N LEU A 53 -0.68 18.49 1.58
CA LEU A 53 -1.15 17.11 1.59
C LEU A 53 -1.33 16.59 0.16
N ARG A 54 -0.89 15.34 -0.06
CA ARG A 54 -0.92 14.70 -1.38
C ARG A 54 -2.33 14.73 -1.98
N ALA A 55 -2.38 15.08 -3.27
CA ALA A 55 -3.60 15.15 -4.08
C ALA A 55 -4.63 16.22 -3.67
N ILE A 56 -4.21 17.22 -2.88
CA ILE A 56 -5.02 18.39 -2.58
C ILE A 56 -4.59 19.57 -3.45
N GLY A 57 -5.55 20.11 -4.21
CA GLY A 57 -5.41 21.41 -4.87
C GLY A 57 -6.26 22.49 -4.18
N PRO A 58 -6.12 23.77 -4.56
CA PRO A 58 -6.79 24.89 -3.88
C PRO A 58 -8.31 24.75 -3.75
N PHE A 59 -8.95 24.16 -4.77
CA PHE A 59 -10.40 23.91 -4.75
C PHE A 59 -10.79 22.88 -3.67
N ILE A 60 -10.08 21.76 -3.60
CA ILE A 60 -10.34 20.71 -2.61
C ILE A 60 -9.97 21.20 -1.21
N GLU A 61 -8.87 21.97 -1.06
CA GLU A 61 -8.53 22.63 0.19
C GLU A 61 -9.67 23.51 0.70
N LYS A 62 -10.24 24.38 -0.14
CA LYS A 62 -11.38 25.23 0.22
C LYS A 62 -12.59 24.40 0.65
N GLN A 63 -12.82 23.24 0.04
CA GLN A 63 -13.88 22.33 0.43
C GLN A 63 -13.62 21.69 1.80
N ILE A 64 -12.41 21.19 2.05
CA ILE A 64 -12.04 20.57 3.32
C ILE A 64 -12.12 21.59 4.45
N ARG A 65 -11.60 22.82 4.26
CA ARG A 65 -11.69 23.89 5.27
C ARG A 65 -13.14 24.22 5.65
N ARG A 66 -14.06 24.24 4.68
CA ARG A 66 -15.51 24.40 4.98
C ARG A 66 -16.07 23.27 5.83
N TRP A 67 -15.64 22.03 5.59
CA TRP A 67 -16.05 20.89 6.43
C TRP A 67 -15.42 20.92 7.82
N LEU A 68 -14.18 21.41 7.95
CA LEU A 68 -13.53 21.56 9.25
C LEU A 68 -14.21 22.63 10.12
N ASP A 69 -14.59 23.75 9.51
CA ASP A 69 -15.31 24.84 10.17
C ASP A 69 -16.75 24.45 10.53
N LYS A 70 -17.47 23.84 9.58
CA LYS A 70 -18.84 23.36 9.77
C LYS A 70 -18.94 21.89 9.34
N PRO A 71 -18.66 20.94 10.27
CA PRO A 71 -18.74 19.51 9.99
C PRO A 71 -20.12 19.13 9.46
N PRO A 72 -20.22 18.49 8.28
CA PRO A 72 -21.49 18.02 7.77
C PRO A 72 -22.00 16.88 8.65
N HIS A 73 -23.32 16.82 8.85
CA HIS A 73 -23.93 15.65 9.47
C HIS A 73 -23.81 14.45 8.52
N VAL A 74 -22.98 13.49 8.88
CA VAL A 74 -22.85 12.22 8.15
C VAL A 74 -23.98 11.30 8.59
N SER A 75 -25.18 11.52 8.02
CA SER A 75 -26.38 10.75 8.39
C SER A 75 -26.42 9.33 7.82
N LYS A 76 -25.61 9.04 6.79
CA LYS A 76 -25.50 7.70 6.19
C LYS A 76 -24.25 7.01 6.71
N ARG A 77 -24.42 5.83 7.30
CA ARG A 77 -23.31 4.93 7.66
C ARG A 77 -22.39 4.76 6.44
N THR A 78 -21.08 4.79 6.66
CA THR A 78 -20.09 4.45 5.64
C THR A 78 -20.43 3.07 5.07
N PRO A 79 -20.47 2.89 3.74
CA PRO A 79 -20.71 1.58 3.15
C PRO A 79 -19.73 0.54 3.72
N PRO A 80 -20.14 -0.72 3.96
CA PRO A 80 -19.26 -1.74 4.54
C PRO A 80 -17.94 -1.91 3.78
N ILE A 81 -17.94 -1.74 2.45
CA ILE A 81 -16.73 -1.82 1.62
C ILE A 81 -15.71 -0.68 1.88
N ARG A 82 -16.12 0.39 2.57
CA ARG A 82 -15.27 1.52 2.96
C ARG A 82 -15.27 1.76 4.47
N SER A 83 -15.80 0.83 5.28
CA SER A 83 -15.79 0.94 6.74
C SER A 83 -14.53 0.30 7.34
N ASP A 84 -14.23 0.64 8.59
CA ASP A 84 -13.20 -0.01 9.41
C ASP A 84 -11.75 0.15 8.92
N PHE A 85 -11.51 1.18 8.10
CA PHE A 85 -10.16 1.61 7.72
C PHE A 85 -9.60 2.60 8.73
N ILE A 86 -8.29 2.48 9.02
CA ILE A 86 -7.54 3.47 9.78
C ILE A 86 -6.67 4.30 8.83
N SER A 87 -6.54 5.59 9.12
CA SER A 87 -5.60 6.45 8.41
C SER A 87 -4.16 6.25 8.91
N LEU A 88 -3.17 6.69 8.15
CA LEU A 88 -1.77 6.72 8.58
C LEU A 88 -1.58 7.57 9.84
N ALA A 89 -2.28 8.70 9.94
CA ALA A 89 -2.27 9.56 11.13
C ALA A 89 -2.81 8.80 12.36
N ASP A 90 -3.92 8.08 12.20
CA ASP A 90 -4.47 7.22 13.26
C ASP A 90 -3.54 6.09 13.64
N ALA A 91 -2.96 5.40 12.65
CA ALA A 91 -2.02 4.31 12.88
C ALA A 91 -0.81 4.81 13.69
N ARG A 92 -0.23 5.96 13.31
CA ARG A 92 0.87 6.59 14.05
C ARG A 92 0.48 6.94 15.48
N ARG A 93 -0.69 7.53 15.68
CA ARG A 93 -1.22 7.84 17.01
C ARG A 93 -1.40 6.59 17.87
N LEU A 94 -1.97 5.52 17.30
CA LEU A 94 -2.15 4.25 17.99
C LEU A 94 -0.81 3.60 18.36
N LEU A 95 0.17 3.64 17.47
CA LEU A 95 1.52 3.12 17.72
C LEU A 95 2.29 3.96 18.75
N ALA A 96 2.06 5.27 18.83
CA ALA A 96 2.60 6.11 19.90
C ALA A 96 2.04 5.73 21.28
N ILE A 97 0.75 5.34 21.34
CA ILE A 97 0.10 4.85 22.57
C ILE A 97 0.54 3.40 22.88
N LYS A 98 0.79 2.59 21.86
CA LYS A 98 1.11 1.16 21.98
C LYS A 98 2.43 0.83 21.26
N PRO A 99 3.58 1.34 21.74
CA PRO A 99 4.87 1.16 21.07
C PRO A 99 5.29 -0.32 20.97
N ALA A 100 4.84 -1.15 21.91
CA ALA A 100 5.08 -2.60 21.90
C ALA A 100 4.47 -3.32 20.67
N TRP A 101 3.57 -2.69 19.91
CA TRP A 101 3.07 -3.28 18.67
C TRP A 101 4.12 -3.28 17.57
N LEU A 102 4.97 -2.24 17.49
CA LEU A 102 6.06 -2.18 16.52
C LEU A 102 7.09 -3.28 16.75
N THR A 103 7.45 -3.53 18.01
CA THR A 103 8.44 -4.56 18.37
C THR A 103 7.94 -5.99 18.20
N ARG A 104 6.65 -6.17 17.91
CA ARG A 104 6.03 -7.49 17.63
C ARG A 104 5.97 -7.81 16.14
N LEU A 105 6.27 -6.84 15.28
CA LEU A 105 6.33 -7.07 13.83
C LEU A 105 7.58 -7.88 13.50
N ARG A 106 7.38 -9.05 12.91
CA ARG A 106 8.46 -9.95 12.49
C ARG A 106 8.80 -9.80 11.01
N GLY A 107 7.98 -9.10 10.24
CA GLY A 107 8.19 -8.97 8.81
C GLY A 107 7.09 -8.23 8.08
N ASP A 108 7.34 -8.01 6.79
CA ASP A 108 6.40 -7.45 5.82
C ASP A 108 6.16 -8.48 4.70
N LEU A 109 4.90 -8.78 4.41
CA LEU A 109 4.52 -9.87 3.52
C LEU A 109 4.02 -9.41 2.15
N GLN A 110 4.08 -8.11 1.85
CA GLN A 110 3.72 -7.61 0.53
C GLN A 110 4.56 -6.37 0.18
N MET A 111 5.58 -6.57 -0.63
CA MET A 111 6.52 -5.52 -1.01
C MET A 111 6.87 -5.63 -2.50
N HIS A 112 6.87 -4.51 -3.20
CA HIS A 112 7.26 -4.44 -4.61
C HIS A 112 8.66 -3.85 -4.75
N THR A 113 9.39 -4.31 -5.75
CA THR A 113 10.73 -3.82 -6.08
C THR A 113 10.75 -3.22 -7.47
N ARG A 114 11.93 -2.76 -7.91
CA ARG A 114 12.18 -2.33 -9.30
C ARG A 114 11.94 -3.44 -10.34
N TRP A 115 11.70 -4.68 -9.93
CA TRP A 115 11.26 -5.74 -10.83
C TRP A 115 9.86 -5.48 -11.40
N SER A 116 8.98 -4.81 -10.65
CA SER A 116 7.67 -4.36 -11.13
C SER A 116 7.44 -2.85 -10.96
N ASP A 117 6.61 -2.43 -10.01
CA ASP A 117 6.22 -1.03 -9.80
C ASP A 117 6.81 -0.40 -8.51
N GLY A 118 7.70 -1.12 -7.83
CA GLY A 118 8.43 -0.63 -6.67
C GLY A 118 9.62 0.27 -7.04
N SER A 119 10.10 1.04 -6.07
CA SER A 119 11.22 1.98 -6.25
C SER A 119 12.57 1.46 -5.73
N GLY A 120 12.56 0.46 -4.86
CA GLY A 120 13.76 -0.15 -4.26
C GLY A 120 14.19 -1.45 -4.96
N THR A 121 15.48 -1.76 -4.92
CA THR A 121 16.04 -3.07 -5.25
C THR A 121 15.81 -4.06 -4.11
N ILE A 122 15.89 -5.37 -4.38
CA ILE A 122 15.72 -6.39 -3.34
C ILE A 122 16.73 -6.20 -2.18
N ALA A 123 17.97 -5.79 -2.51
CA ALA A 123 19.00 -5.52 -1.50
C ALA A 123 18.63 -4.33 -0.59
N GLU A 124 18.20 -3.20 -1.17
CA GLU A 124 17.75 -2.03 -0.40
C GLU A 124 16.56 -2.40 0.52
N MET A 125 15.63 -3.23 0.04
CA MET A 125 14.51 -3.71 0.86
C MET A 125 14.98 -4.59 2.03
N ALA A 126 15.95 -5.47 1.79
CA ALA A 126 16.52 -6.33 2.82
C ALA A 126 17.32 -5.55 3.88
N ASP A 127 18.07 -4.52 3.47
CA ASP A 127 18.79 -3.67 4.42
C ASP A 127 17.80 -2.88 5.30
N ALA A 128 16.78 -2.25 4.69
CA ALA A 128 15.72 -1.58 5.43
C ALA A 128 14.96 -2.51 6.39
N ALA A 129 14.75 -3.78 6.00
CA ALA A 129 14.13 -4.78 6.87
C ALA A 129 15.04 -5.20 8.03
N THR A 130 16.35 -5.31 7.79
CA THR A 130 17.35 -5.59 8.82
C THR A 130 17.38 -4.48 9.87
N GLU A 131 17.35 -3.21 9.45
CA GLU A 131 17.28 -2.05 10.36
C GLU A 131 16.04 -2.06 11.25
N ARG A 132 14.93 -2.63 10.74
CA ARG A 132 13.67 -2.82 11.48
C ARG A 132 13.65 -4.07 12.35
N SER A 133 14.74 -4.85 12.38
CA SER A 133 14.83 -6.13 13.07
C SER A 133 13.77 -7.13 12.63
N TYR A 134 13.38 -7.09 11.35
CA TYR A 134 12.51 -8.10 10.78
C TYR A 134 13.25 -9.43 10.61
N GLU A 135 12.53 -10.51 10.85
CA GLU A 135 12.98 -11.88 10.61
C GLU A 135 12.76 -12.29 9.15
N TYR A 136 11.75 -11.72 8.48
CA TYR A 136 11.48 -12.01 7.09
C TYR A 136 10.82 -10.86 6.33
N ILE A 137 11.00 -10.84 5.01
CA ILE A 137 10.22 -9.99 4.10
C ILE A 137 9.80 -10.80 2.88
N ALA A 138 8.63 -10.53 2.30
CA ALA A 138 8.20 -11.14 1.05
C ALA A 138 8.26 -10.14 -0.11
N ILE A 139 8.97 -10.53 -1.17
CA ILE A 139 8.98 -9.78 -2.43
C ILE A 139 7.85 -10.30 -3.30
N THR A 140 6.81 -9.49 -3.49
CA THR A 140 5.54 -9.83 -4.16
C THR A 140 5.32 -8.99 -5.40
N ASP A 141 6.36 -8.80 -6.22
CA ASP A 141 6.23 -8.05 -7.47
C ASP A 141 5.06 -8.57 -8.33
N HIS A 142 4.40 -7.65 -9.05
CA HIS A 142 3.24 -7.98 -9.85
C HIS A 142 3.57 -9.00 -10.94
N SER A 143 2.71 -10.00 -11.13
CA SER A 143 2.75 -10.83 -12.32
C SER A 143 2.27 -10.06 -13.56
N GLN A 144 2.59 -10.60 -14.73
CA GLN A 144 2.25 -9.98 -16.00
C GLN A 144 0.73 -10.06 -16.29
N GLY A 145 -0.01 -9.00 -15.97
CA GLY A 145 -1.41 -8.86 -16.37
C GLY A 145 -1.59 -8.64 -17.89
N LEU A 146 -2.84 -8.48 -18.33
CA LEU A 146 -3.20 -8.16 -19.73
C LEU A 146 -2.51 -6.86 -20.21
N LYS A 147 -1.39 -7.03 -20.91
CA LYS A 147 -0.68 -6.12 -21.84
C LYS A 147 -0.15 -4.76 -21.36
N ILE A 148 -0.52 -4.19 -20.19
CA ILE A 148 -0.22 -2.76 -19.90
C ILE A 148 0.53 -2.48 -18.58
N ALA A 149 0.57 -3.38 -17.61
CA ALA A 149 1.26 -3.10 -16.34
C ALA A 149 2.66 -3.73 -16.34
N GLY A 150 3.66 -3.01 -15.81
CA GLY A 150 5.05 -3.45 -15.69
C GLY A 150 5.28 -4.63 -14.73
N GLY A 151 4.45 -5.65 -14.78
CA GLY A 151 4.62 -6.91 -14.06
C GLY A 151 5.64 -7.82 -14.73
N ILE A 152 6.13 -8.79 -13.95
CA ILE A 152 7.15 -9.74 -14.38
C ILE A 152 6.52 -10.99 -15.01
N ASN A 153 7.16 -11.51 -16.05
CA ASN A 153 6.83 -12.82 -16.61
C ASN A 153 7.60 -13.95 -15.90
N GLU A 154 7.30 -15.20 -16.23
CA GLU A 154 7.93 -16.39 -15.64
C GLU A 154 9.47 -16.40 -15.71
N ARG A 155 10.02 -15.91 -16.84
CA ARG A 155 11.48 -15.79 -17.02
C ARG A 155 12.07 -14.74 -16.07
N ALA A 156 11.40 -13.60 -15.90
CA ALA A 156 11.79 -12.57 -14.96
C ALA A 156 11.63 -13.05 -13.51
N LEU A 157 10.53 -13.72 -13.17
CA LEU A 157 10.31 -14.34 -11.86
C LEU A 157 11.41 -15.35 -11.49
N LYS A 158 11.89 -16.14 -12.45
CA LYS A 158 13.03 -17.04 -12.23
C LYS A 158 14.32 -16.28 -11.94
N ARG A 159 14.59 -15.18 -12.65
CA ARG A 159 15.79 -14.35 -12.41
C ARG A 159 15.74 -13.65 -11.04
N GLN A 160 14.59 -13.07 -10.69
CA GLN A 160 14.36 -12.48 -9.37
C GLN A 160 14.54 -13.51 -8.25
N GLY A 161 13.99 -14.71 -8.42
CA GLY A 161 14.20 -15.80 -7.45
C GLY A 161 15.67 -16.18 -7.24
N ASN A 162 16.47 -16.17 -8.32
CA ASN A 162 17.92 -16.40 -8.22
C ASN A 162 18.65 -15.24 -7.51
N GLU A 163 18.22 -14.00 -7.71
CA GLU A 163 18.74 -12.83 -6.99
C GLU A 163 18.46 -12.95 -5.48
N ILE A 164 17.21 -13.27 -5.11
CA ILE A 164 16.80 -13.53 -3.73
C ILE A 164 17.63 -14.66 -3.11
N LEU A 165 17.82 -15.77 -3.84
CA LEU A 165 18.61 -16.90 -3.34
C LEU A 165 20.07 -16.50 -3.03
N LYS A 166 20.69 -15.74 -3.94
CA LYS A 166 22.05 -15.21 -3.76
C LYS A 166 22.12 -14.26 -2.56
N LEU A 167 21.16 -13.35 -2.44
CA LEU A 167 21.08 -12.40 -1.34
C LEU A 167 20.92 -13.10 0.00
N ASN A 168 19.99 -14.04 0.12
CA ASN A 168 19.82 -14.85 1.34
C ASN A 168 21.11 -15.59 1.72
N GLY A 169 21.88 -16.07 0.74
CA GLY A 169 23.20 -16.66 0.98
C GLY A 169 24.22 -15.65 1.54
N LEU A 170 24.21 -14.41 1.05
CA LEU A 170 25.04 -13.32 1.58
C LEU A 170 24.62 -12.93 3.00
N LEU A 171 23.33 -12.73 3.25
CA LEU A 171 22.79 -12.37 4.56
C LEU A 171 23.23 -13.39 5.63
N ARG A 172 23.06 -14.70 5.35
CA ARG A 172 23.50 -15.77 6.26
C ARG A 172 25.01 -15.74 6.53
N ARG A 173 25.83 -15.56 5.51
CA ARG A 173 27.31 -15.48 5.68
C ARG A 173 27.73 -14.26 6.49
N SER A 174 26.99 -13.18 6.41
CA SER A 174 27.22 -11.96 7.20
C SER A 174 26.57 -12.01 8.59
N GLY A 175 26.03 -13.16 9.03
CA GLY A 175 25.40 -13.32 10.34
C GLY A 175 24.04 -12.64 10.50
N LYS A 176 23.44 -12.12 9.42
CA LYS A 176 22.09 -11.55 9.45
C LYS A 176 21.05 -12.67 9.46
N SER A 177 20.03 -12.55 10.32
CA SER A 177 18.94 -13.54 10.47
C SER A 177 17.78 -13.35 9.50
N LEU A 178 17.72 -12.23 8.77
CA LEU A 178 16.65 -11.91 7.83
C LEU A 178 16.55 -12.94 6.70
N VAL A 179 15.31 -13.36 6.40
CA VAL A 179 14.99 -14.19 5.23
C VAL A 179 14.13 -13.42 4.24
N VAL A 180 14.62 -13.29 3.00
CA VAL A 180 13.84 -12.73 1.89
C VAL A 180 13.07 -13.87 1.20
N LEU A 181 11.74 -13.80 1.25
CA LEU A 181 10.82 -14.78 0.69
C LEU A 181 10.57 -14.50 -0.79
N ARG A 182 10.66 -15.55 -1.60
CA ARG A 182 10.33 -15.49 -3.02
C ARG A 182 8.82 -15.64 -3.19
N SER A 183 8.16 -14.56 -3.59
CA SER A 183 6.70 -14.48 -3.68
C SER A 183 6.28 -13.79 -4.98
N ILE A 184 4.98 -13.69 -5.24
CA ILE A 184 4.41 -12.98 -6.40
C ILE A 184 3.03 -12.44 -6.02
N GLU A 185 2.69 -11.25 -6.49
CA GLU A 185 1.30 -10.78 -6.56
C GLU A 185 0.71 -11.19 -7.90
N MET A 186 -0.04 -12.29 -7.93
CA MET A 186 -0.57 -12.90 -9.14
C MET A 186 -1.94 -12.33 -9.51
N ASN A 187 -2.09 -11.89 -10.76
CA ASN A 187 -3.40 -11.49 -11.27
C ASN A 187 -4.29 -12.69 -11.53
N LEU A 188 -5.56 -12.54 -11.20
CA LEU A 188 -6.63 -13.46 -11.56
C LEU A 188 -7.56 -12.82 -12.58
N ASN A 189 -7.97 -13.61 -13.57
CA ASN A 189 -9.06 -13.23 -14.45
C ASN A 189 -10.43 -13.39 -13.76
N ARG A 190 -11.52 -12.98 -14.42
CA ARG A 190 -12.89 -13.07 -13.86
C ARG A 190 -13.36 -14.49 -13.53
N ARG A 191 -12.68 -15.52 -14.04
CA ARG A 191 -12.95 -16.94 -13.73
C ARG A 191 -12.09 -17.46 -12.57
N GLY A 192 -11.21 -16.62 -12.02
CA GLY A 192 -10.27 -16.99 -10.96
C GLY A 192 -9.01 -17.70 -11.48
N GLU A 193 -8.73 -17.66 -12.78
CA GLU A 193 -7.53 -18.29 -13.35
C GLU A 193 -6.35 -17.31 -13.29
N GLY A 194 -5.19 -17.78 -12.83
CA GLY A 194 -3.96 -16.99 -12.73
C GLY A 194 -3.22 -16.82 -14.06
N ASP A 195 -2.40 -15.78 -14.14
CA ASP A 195 -1.60 -15.44 -15.34
C ASP A 195 -0.20 -16.07 -15.39
N MET A 196 0.06 -17.07 -14.53
CA MET A 196 1.34 -17.80 -14.43
C MET A 196 1.13 -19.32 -14.48
N SER A 197 2.06 -20.05 -15.11
CA SER A 197 1.99 -21.52 -15.13
C SER A 197 2.24 -22.13 -13.74
N PRO A 198 1.57 -23.24 -13.38
CA PRO A 198 1.84 -23.98 -12.15
C PRO A 198 3.30 -24.39 -11.99
N GLN A 199 3.99 -24.70 -13.08
CA GLN A 199 5.42 -25.04 -13.11
C GLN A 199 6.31 -23.87 -12.69
N SER A 200 5.93 -22.64 -13.04
CA SER A 200 6.67 -21.45 -12.62
C SER A 200 6.41 -21.10 -11.16
N LEU A 201 5.18 -21.34 -10.69
CA LEU A 201 4.77 -21.12 -9.29
C LEU A 201 5.37 -22.13 -8.32
N SER A 202 5.57 -23.40 -8.75
CA SER A 202 6.17 -24.42 -7.87
C SER A 202 7.58 -24.03 -7.41
N ALA A 203 8.30 -23.23 -8.19
CA ALA A 203 9.62 -22.72 -7.86
C ALA A 203 9.61 -21.62 -6.77
N LEU A 204 8.45 -21.05 -6.43
CA LEU A 204 8.28 -20.21 -5.24
C LEU A 204 8.34 -21.05 -3.95
N GLY A 205 7.99 -22.33 -4.06
CA GLY A 205 7.58 -23.21 -2.96
C GLY A 205 8.62 -24.20 -2.46
N CYS A 206 9.92 -23.89 -2.48
CA CYS A 206 10.84 -24.57 -1.54
C CYS A 206 10.63 -24.00 -0.12
N GLY A 207 9.42 -24.19 0.42
CA GLY A 207 9.07 -24.03 1.84
C GLY A 207 8.61 -22.65 2.33
N ILE A 208 8.92 -21.54 1.65
CA ILE A 208 8.58 -20.20 2.17
C ILE A 208 8.34 -19.18 1.04
N GLY A 209 7.20 -19.29 0.38
CA GLY A 209 6.74 -18.34 -0.64
C GLY A 209 5.26 -18.03 -0.46
N ILE A 210 4.88 -16.78 -0.68
CA ILE A 210 3.49 -16.31 -0.61
C ILE A 210 3.01 -16.04 -2.04
N VAL A 211 1.78 -16.47 -2.35
CA VAL A 211 1.08 -16.02 -3.55
C VAL A 211 -0.02 -15.08 -3.07
N SER A 212 0.16 -13.79 -3.30
CA SER A 212 -0.89 -12.80 -3.09
C SER A 212 -1.74 -12.75 -4.36
N LEU A 213 -3.07 -12.79 -4.22
CA LEU A 213 -3.99 -12.83 -5.36
C LEU A 213 -4.64 -11.46 -5.53
N PHE A 214 -4.55 -10.91 -6.74
CA PHE A 214 -5.20 -9.65 -7.10
C PHE A 214 -6.23 -9.88 -8.21
N PHE A 215 -7.47 -9.46 -7.98
CA PHE A 215 -8.50 -9.45 -9.01
C PHE A 215 -8.40 -8.16 -9.82
N ALA A 216 -7.95 -8.28 -11.06
CA ALA A 216 -7.97 -7.15 -11.99
C ALA A 216 -9.38 -7.03 -12.58
N ASP A 217 -10.19 -6.10 -12.07
CA ASP A 217 -11.40 -5.66 -12.75
C ASP A 217 -11.00 -4.85 -13.99
N SER A 218 -10.94 -5.50 -15.14
CA SER A 218 -10.95 -4.85 -16.46
C SER A 218 -12.35 -4.41 -16.83
#